data_AF-A0A067NXF2-F1
#
_entry.id   AF-A0A067NXF2-F1
#
_cell.length_a   1.000
_cell.length_b   1.000
_cell.length_c   1.000
_cell.angle_alpha   90.00
_cell.angle_beta   90.00
_cell.angle_gamma   90.00
#
_symmetry.space_group_name_H-M   'P 1'
#
loop_
_entity.id
_entity.type
_entity.pdbx_description
1 polymer ?
#
loop_
_entity_poly.entity_id
_entity_poly.type
_entity_poly.pdbx_seq_one_letter_code
_entity_poly.pdbx_strand_id
1 'polypeptide(L)'
;MARRRAPRLTLVKNKSKSSKNTTTDAEMPTQQEWKNMHQYGRFNVLDEEGTGYVFKVGDNAIILPPESEAMRRKELPEYRYWVGKIKDIRGRNVDTDQPDVWAHVQWYYSGEDANELTNEFDKASCSNYERIISNTHDYVSSSSFEDVVKVKKYHEDSLDQADIEDTEFFYRYQLEYKTKEISRFAHEDDPPEARETPRTPGANTCICKTPYSPSASSVLMHFCPRPSCRRWYHAKCLKGIKSMLNLKNTDAEAGRRYLATSPFTDALMRLPGGDDVAASLPTKKRRTNHAVTITPIDSSQDPECKARYDALPDDLLQAAQQPIVKGRALGGGHVVGNIRLVALARKAVYGIIDGDELEDDWEQSINPNAALVHQSVQLLLCPKCRSVI
;
A
#
# COMPACT_ATOMS: atom_id res chain seq x y z
N MET A 1 23.97 -55.04 -9.74
CA MET A 1 22.50 -54.80 -9.71
C MET A 1 22.16 -53.63 -10.61
N ALA A 2 21.45 -53.87 -11.72
CA ALA A 2 21.12 -52.85 -12.71
C ALA A 2 19.89 -52.04 -12.27
N ARG A 3 20.03 -50.71 -12.16
CA ARG A 3 18.92 -49.78 -11.86
C ARG A 3 18.02 -49.63 -13.09
N ARG A 4 16.79 -50.15 -13.00
CA ARG A 4 15.73 -49.91 -13.99
C ARG A 4 15.34 -48.44 -14.00
N ARG A 5 15.44 -47.78 -15.15
CA ARG A 5 14.93 -46.41 -15.37
C ARG A 5 13.43 -46.48 -15.60
N ALA A 6 12.67 -45.68 -14.84
CA ALA A 6 11.23 -45.55 -15.00
C ALA A 6 10.89 -44.81 -16.32
N PRO A 7 9.79 -45.20 -17.01
CA PRO A 7 9.38 -44.56 -18.26
C PRO A 7 8.86 -43.14 -18.02
N ARG A 8 9.35 -42.19 -18.80
CA ARG A 8 8.82 -40.81 -18.88
C ARG A 8 7.48 -40.84 -19.63
N LEU A 9 6.38 -40.65 -18.90
CA LEU A 9 5.06 -40.37 -19.47
C LEU A 9 5.04 -38.93 -20.01
N THR A 10 5.18 -38.78 -21.33
CA THR A 10 4.87 -37.52 -22.02
C THR A 10 3.35 -37.42 -22.20
N LEU A 11 2.70 -36.61 -21.37
CA LEU A 11 1.31 -36.20 -21.60
C LEU A 11 1.26 -35.34 -22.87
N VAL A 12 0.59 -35.86 -23.90
CA VAL A 12 0.28 -35.12 -25.12
C VAL A 12 -0.67 -33.98 -24.72
N LYS A 13 -0.16 -32.75 -24.77
CA LYS A 13 -0.93 -31.54 -24.47
C LYS A 13 -1.99 -31.36 -25.57
N ASN A 14 -3.25 -31.69 -25.27
CA ASN A 14 -4.37 -31.37 -26.14
C ASN A 14 -4.45 -29.85 -26.29
N LYS A 15 -4.10 -29.35 -27.49
CA LYS A 15 -4.33 -27.95 -27.87
C LYS A 15 -5.84 -27.72 -27.90
N SER A 16 -6.37 -27.09 -26.86
CA SER A 16 -7.72 -26.51 -26.90
C SER A 16 -7.74 -25.51 -28.05
N LYS A 17 -8.61 -25.77 -29.05
CA LYS A 17 -8.88 -24.81 -30.12
C LYS A 17 -9.48 -23.57 -29.48
N SER A 18 -8.66 -22.52 -29.31
CA SER A 18 -9.13 -21.19 -28.97
C SER A 18 -10.14 -20.77 -30.04
N SER A 19 -11.39 -20.61 -29.63
CA SER A 19 -12.46 -20.05 -30.43
C SER A 19 -12.09 -18.62 -30.77
N LYS A 20 -11.74 -18.34 -32.03
CA LYS A 20 -11.60 -16.97 -32.53
C LYS A 20 -12.99 -16.33 -32.56
N ASN A 21 -13.39 -15.72 -31.45
CA ASN A 21 -14.45 -14.72 -31.51
C ASN A 21 -13.91 -13.57 -32.36
N THR A 22 -14.49 -13.43 -33.54
CA THR A 22 -14.01 -12.57 -34.64
C THR A 22 -14.84 -11.30 -34.64
N THR A 23 -14.85 -10.60 -33.52
CA THR A 23 -15.66 -9.39 -33.34
C THR A 23 -14.73 -8.31 -32.81
N THR A 24 -14.67 -7.19 -33.53
CA THR A 24 -14.04 -5.88 -33.23
C THR A 24 -12.53 -5.64 -33.40
N ASP A 25 -11.66 -6.64 -33.60
CA ASP A 25 -10.21 -6.38 -33.85
C ASP A 25 -9.91 -5.63 -35.16
N ALA A 26 -10.87 -5.54 -36.09
CA ALA A 26 -10.66 -4.99 -37.43
C ALA A 26 -10.45 -3.45 -37.47
N GLU A 27 -10.79 -2.72 -36.40
CA GLU A 27 -10.74 -1.24 -36.38
C GLU A 27 -9.55 -0.68 -35.59
N MET A 28 -8.91 -1.51 -34.76
CA MET A 28 -7.79 -1.10 -33.93
C MET A 28 -6.60 -0.62 -34.80
N PRO A 29 -6.04 0.58 -34.54
CA PRO A 29 -4.91 1.08 -35.31
C PRO A 29 -3.71 0.14 -35.27
N THR A 30 -3.10 -0.10 -36.44
CA THR A 30 -1.80 -0.79 -36.46
C THR A 30 -0.70 0.11 -35.90
N GLN A 31 0.42 -0.44 -35.44
CA GLN A 31 1.53 0.39 -34.94
C GLN A 31 2.08 1.38 -35.99
N GLN A 32 2.08 0.99 -37.27
CA GLN A 32 2.52 1.87 -38.34
C GLN A 32 1.52 2.99 -38.61
N GLU A 33 0.23 2.66 -38.58
CA GLU A 33 -0.84 3.63 -38.70
C GLU A 33 -0.83 4.62 -37.52
N TRP A 34 -0.72 4.14 -36.29
CA TRP A 34 -0.63 4.96 -35.08
C TRP A 34 0.45 6.04 -35.21
N LYS A 35 1.63 5.67 -35.71
CA LYS A 35 2.74 6.62 -35.94
C LYS A 35 2.37 7.77 -36.89
N ASN A 36 1.48 7.52 -37.85
CA ASN A 36 1.04 8.48 -38.86
C ASN A 36 -0.23 9.23 -38.44
N MET A 37 -0.97 8.78 -37.42
CA MET A 37 -2.15 9.47 -36.90
C MET A 37 -1.77 10.81 -36.26
N HIS A 38 -2.70 11.77 -36.31
CA HIS A 38 -2.50 13.09 -35.73
C HIS A 38 -2.50 13.01 -34.20
N GLN A 39 -1.54 13.68 -33.55
CA GLN A 39 -1.40 13.65 -32.10
C GLN A 39 -2.28 14.70 -31.43
N TYR A 40 -2.96 14.31 -30.36
CA TYR A 40 -3.76 15.20 -29.51
C TYR A 40 -3.21 15.18 -28.08
N GLY A 41 -3.43 16.28 -27.35
CA GLY A 41 -3.14 16.33 -25.91
C GLY A 41 -4.30 15.86 -25.03
N ARG A 42 -5.52 15.88 -25.58
CA ARG A 42 -6.77 15.57 -24.89
C ARG A 42 -7.90 15.20 -25.85
N PHE A 43 -8.94 14.53 -25.35
CA PHE A 43 -10.22 14.33 -26.04
C PHE A 43 -11.38 14.46 -25.04
N ASN A 44 -12.60 14.63 -25.57
CA ASN A 44 -13.82 14.73 -24.77
C ASN A 44 -14.75 13.56 -25.09
N VAL A 45 -15.36 12.97 -24.07
CA VAL A 45 -16.44 11.99 -24.21
C VAL A 45 -17.68 12.58 -23.57
N LEU A 46 -18.81 12.50 -24.26
CA LEU A 46 -20.11 12.88 -23.72
C LEU A 46 -20.79 11.62 -23.19
N ASP A 47 -21.28 11.66 -21.95
CA ASP A 47 -22.15 10.60 -21.43
C ASP A 47 -23.57 10.66 -22.03
N GLU A 48 -24.42 9.74 -21.61
CA GLU A 48 -25.83 9.67 -22.04
C GLU A 48 -26.64 10.91 -21.63
N GLU A 49 -26.20 11.64 -20.61
CA GLU A 49 -26.82 12.88 -20.12
C GLU A 49 -26.28 14.13 -20.84
N GLY A 50 -25.26 13.97 -21.70
CA GLY A 50 -24.57 15.05 -22.40
C GLY A 50 -23.52 15.77 -21.54
N THR A 51 -23.16 15.24 -20.37
CA THR A 51 -22.05 15.73 -19.57
C THR A 51 -20.74 15.31 -20.22
N GLY A 52 -19.87 16.30 -20.46
CA GLY A 52 -18.58 16.08 -21.10
C GLY A 52 -17.45 15.82 -20.12
N TYR A 53 -16.78 14.68 -20.27
CA TYR A 53 -15.57 14.31 -19.55
C TYR A 53 -14.35 14.57 -20.43
N VAL A 54 -13.33 15.22 -19.85
CA VAL A 54 -12.09 15.58 -20.57
C VAL A 54 -10.97 14.64 -20.14
N PHE A 55 -10.43 13.89 -21.09
CA PHE A 55 -9.32 12.96 -20.86
C PHE A 55 -8.03 13.54 -21.43
N LYS A 56 -6.93 13.46 -20.68
CA LYS A 56 -5.61 13.98 -21.07
C LYS A 56 -4.54 12.90 -21.01
N VAL A 57 -3.44 13.12 -21.74
CA VAL A 57 -2.24 12.28 -21.61
C VAL A 57 -1.74 12.32 -20.15
N GLY A 58 -1.52 11.15 -19.56
CA GLY A 58 -1.08 10.98 -18.19
C GLY A 58 -2.19 10.63 -17.20
N ASP A 59 -3.46 10.89 -17.54
CA ASP A 59 -4.60 10.53 -16.70
C ASP A 59 -4.74 9.01 -16.56
N ASN A 60 -5.34 8.57 -15.45
CA ASN A 60 -5.87 7.22 -15.36
C ASN A 60 -7.38 7.29 -15.57
N ALA A 61 -7.93 6.31 -16.28
CA ALA A 61 -9.35 6.27 -16.60
C ALA A 61 -9.93 4.89 -16.36
N ILE A 62 -11.23 4.86 -16.08
CA ILE A 62 -12.04 3.65 -16.16
C ILE A 62 -12.53 3.45 -17.60
N ILE A 63 -12.40 2.22 -18.07
CA ILE A 63 -12.65 1.80 -19.44
C ILE A 63 -13.66 0.65 -19.40
N LEU A 64 -14.66 0.73 -20.28
CA LEU A 64 -15.72 -0.26 -20.38
C LEU A 64 -15.18 -1.59 -20.92
N PRO A 65 -15.42 -2.73 -20.25
CA PRO A 65 -15.02 -4.03 -20.75
C PRO A 65 -15.85 -4.43 -21.99
N PRO A 66 -15.30 -5.23 -22.93
CA PRO A 66 -15.92 -5.53 -24.22
C PRO A 66 -17.27 -6.27 -24.11
N GLU A 67 -17.51 -7.01 -23.02
CA GLU A 67 -18.78 -7.73 -22.80
C GLU A 67 -19.89 -6.84 -22.21
N SER A 68 -19.63 -5.53 -22.04
CA SER A 68 -20.49 -4.66 -21.25
C SER A 68 -21.51 -3.84 -22.01
N GLU A 69 -21.66 -3.90 -23.34
CA GLU A 69 -22.74 -3.11 -23.98
C GLU A 69 -24.13 -3.50 -23.47
N ALA A 70 -24.36 -4.79 -23.20
CA ALA A 70 -25.58 -5.25 -22.53
C ALA A 70 -25.63 -4.86 -21.04
N MET A 71 -24.46 -4.63 -20.42
CA MET A 71 -24.32 -4.17 -19.03
C MET A 71 -24.29 -2.65 -18.87
N ARG A 72 -24.10 -1.83 -19.92
CA ARG A 72 -24.22 -0.36 -19.82
C ARG A 72 -25.57 0.06 -19.25
N ARG A 73 -26.60 -0.79 -19.45
CA ARG A 73 -27.95 -0.62 -18.89
C ARG A 73 -28.06 -0.94 -17.40
N LYS A 74 -27.02 -1.47 -16.76
CA LYS A 74 -26.97 -1.79 -15.33
C LYS A 74 -25.71 -1.16 -14.75
N GLU A 75 -25.87 -0.26 -13.80
CA GLU A 75 -24.77 0.35 -13.04
C GLU A 75 -23.79 -0.74 -12.56
N LEU A 76 -22.65 -0.84 -13.25
CA LEU A 76 -21.55 -1.69 -12.82
C LEU A 76 -20.86 -0.99 -11.66
N PRO A 77 -20.49 -1.69 -10.58
CA PRO A 77 -19.69 -1.05 -9.56
C PRO A 77 -18.33 -0.68 -10.15
N GLU A 78 -17.80 0.50 -9.81
CA GLU A 78 -16.59 1.07 -10.42
C GLU A 78 -15.40 0.10 -10.49
N TYR A 79 -15.21 -0.71 -9.44
CA TYR A 79 -14.11 -1.67 -9.38
C TYR A 79 -14.19 -2.81 -10.43
N ARG A 80 -15.30 -2.94 -11.16
CA ARG A 80 -15.45 -3.90 -12.28
C ARG A 80 -15.01 -3.33 -13.62
N TYR A 81 -14.84 -2.01 -13.74
CA TYR A 81 -14.31 -1.40 -14.94
C TYR A 81 -12.82 -1.75 -15.08
N TRP A 82 -12.36 -1.78 -16.34
CA TRP A 82 -10.93 -1.83 -16.63
C TRP A 82 -10.31 -0.50 -16.25
N VAL A 83 -9.07 -0.51 -15.79
CA VAL A 83 -8.36 0.72 -15.41
C VAL A 83 -7.13 0.84 -16.28
N GLY A 84 -6.91 2.01 -16.85
CA GLY A 84 -5.80 2.26 -17.78
C GLY A 84 -5.19 3.63 -17.60
N LYS A 85 -3.87 3.75 -17.78
CA LYS A 85 -3.15 5.03 -17.84
C LYS A 85 -2.96 5.46 -19.29
N ILE A 86 -3.45 6.65 -19.65
CA ILE A 86 -3.33 7.20 -21.00
C ILE A 86 -1.88 7.63 -21.23
N LYS A 87 -1.22 7.03 -22.22
CA LYS A 87 0.18 7.32 -22.59
C LYS A 87 0.31 8.25 -23.78
N ASP A 88 -0.61 8.16 -24.74
CA ASP A 88 -0.62 8.95 -25.96
C ASP A 88 -2.05 8.97 -26.51
N ILE A 89 -2.43 10.06 -27.19
CA ILE A 89 -3.77 10.23 -27.78
C ILE A 89 -3.58 10.62 -29.24
N ARG A 90 -4.25 9.93 -30.15
CA ARG A 90 -4.18 10.20 -31.58
C ARG A 90 -5.52 10.03 -32.25
N GLY A 91 -5.68 10.61 -33.44
CA GLY A 91 -6.90 10.41 -34.22
C GLY A 91 -6.69 10.34 -35.73
N ARG A 92 -7.64 9.68 -36.40
CA ARG A 92 -7.79 9.66 -37.86
C ARG A 92 -8.75 10.77 -38.29
N ASN A 93 -8.80 11.02 -39.60
CA ASN A 93 -9.84 11.85 -40.24
C ASN A 93 -9.99 13.24 -39.57
N VAL A 94 -8.86 13.89 -39.31
CA VAL A 94 -8.80 15.20 -38.61
C VAL A 94 -9.64 16.27 -39.32
N ASP A 95 -9.81 16.16 -40.65
CA ASP A 95 -10.58 17.09 -41.46
C ASP A 95 -12.10 16.83 -41.43
N THR A 96 -12.57 15.87 -40.62
CA THR A 96 -14.00 15.56 -40.47
C THR A 96 -14.54 16.09 -39.15
N ASP A 97 -15.85 16.36 -39.08
CA ASP A 97 -16.51 16.87 -37.88
C ASP A 97 -16.48 15.87 -36.71
N GLN A 98 -16.16 14.60 -36.97
CA GLN A 98 -16.09 13.52 -36.00
C GLN A 98 -14.77 12.75 -36.18
N PRO A 99 -13.65 13.28 -35.64
CA PRO A 99 -12.38 12.59 -35.70
C PRO A 99 -12.48 11.25 -34.95
N ASP A 100 -11.94 10.19 -35.56
CA ASP A 100 -11.85 8.87 -34.94
C ASP A 100 -10.65 8.87 -33.99
N VAL A 101 -10.92 9.12 -32.70
CA VAL A 101 -9.90 9.31 -31.66
C VAL A 101 -9.66 8.03 -30.87
N TRP A 102 -8.38 7.70 -30.69
CA TRP A 102 -7.87 6.54 -29.99
C TRP A 102 -6.81 6.94 -28.95
N ALA A 103 -6.68 6.13 -27.90
CA ALA A 103 -5.69 6.30 -26.84
C ALA A 103 -4.79 5.07 -26.74
N HIS A 104 -3.48 5.28 -26.59
CA HIS A 104 -2.54 4.24 -26.22
C HIS A 104 -2.50 4.15 -24.69
N VAL A 105 -2.92 3.02 -24.15
CA VAL A 105 -3.20 2.84 -22.72
C VAL A 105 -2.25 1.82 -22.11
N GLN A 106 -1.69 2.11 -20.94
CA GLN A 106 -1.00 1.13 -20.08
C GLN A 106 -1.99 0.54 -19.09
N TRP A 107 -2.08 -0.79 -19.01
CA TRP A 107 -3.11 -1.44 -18.21
C TRP A 107 -2.80 -1.56 -16.73
N TYR A 108 -3.86 -1.53 -15.93
CA TYR A 108 -3.89 -1.92 -14.54
C TYR A 108 -4.77 -3.16 -14.38
N TYR A 109 -4.19 -4.26 -13.93
CA TYR A 109 -4.89 -5.52 -13.73
C TYR A 109 -5.51 -5.60 -12.34
N SER A 110 -6.69 -6.20 -12.24
CA SER A 110 -7.28 -6.58 -10.96
C SER A 110 -6.55 -7.80 -10.35
N GLY A 111 -6.88 -8.13 -9.10
CA GLY A 111 -6.41 -9.39 -8.51
C GLY A 111 -6.89 -10.63 -9.24
N GLU A 112 -8.09 -10.58 -9.84
CA GLU A 112 -8.64 -11.68 -10.65
C GLU A 112 -7.81 -11.87 -11.92
N ASP A 113 -7.59 -10.81 -12.70
CA ASP A 113 -6.82 -10.89 -13.94
C ASP A 113 -5.37 -11.34 -13.70
N ALA A 114 -4.73 -10.83 -12.64
CA ALA A 114 -3.37 -11.23 -12.28
C ALA A 114 -3.29 -12.70 -11.87
N ASN A 115 -4.32 -13.23 -11.20
CA ASN A 115 -4.40 -14.65 -10.90
C ASN A 115 -4.57 -15.48 -12.18
N GLU A 116 -5.40 -15.05 -13.14
CA GLU A 116 -5.56 -15.75 -14.42
C GLU A 116 -4.27 -15.77 -15.25
N LEU A 117 -3.52 -14.66 -15.24
CA LEU A 117 -2.26 -14.54 -15.98
C LEU A 117 -1.13 -15.40 -15.36
N THR A 118 -0.99 -15.37 -14.04
CA THR A 118 0.15 -15.96 -13.32
C THR A 118 -0.13 -17.35 -12.75
N ASN A 119 -1.37 -17.68 -12.41
CA ASN A 119 -1.83 -18.83 -11.61
C ASN A 119 -1.26 -18.92 -10.18
N GLU A 120 -0.29 -18.08 -9.81
CA GLU A 120 0.38 -18.11 -8.50
C GLU A 120 -0.07 -16.97 -7.58
N PHE A 121 -0.61 -15.89 -8.15
CA PHE A 121 -1.04 -14.74 -7.36
C PHE A 121 -2.33 -15.03 -6.59
N ASP A 122 -2.33 -14.83 -5.28
CA ASP A 122 -3.52 -14.97 -4.46
C ASP A 122 -4.45 -13.77 -4.64
N LYS A 123 -5.51 -13.93 -5.44
CA LYS A 123 -6.50 -12.87 -5.69
C LYS A 123 -7.21 -12.39 -4.42
N ALA A 124 -7.34 -13.23 -3.38
CA ALA A 124 -7.98 -12.83 -2.12
C ALA A 124 -7.13 -11.83 -1.30
N SER A 125 -5.85 -11.73 -1.63
CA SER A 125 -4.95 -10.74 -1.03
C SER A 125 -5.06 -9.34 -1.64
N CYS A 126 -5.78 -9.22 -2.76
CA CYS A 126 -5.98 -7.98 -3.50
C CYS A 126 -7.33 -7.36 -3.12
N SER A 127 -7.37 -6.06 -2.79
CA SER A 127 -8.65 -5.35 -2.61
C SER A 127 -9.41 -5.23 -3.95
N ASN A 128 -10.73 -5.00 -3.89
CA ASN A 128 -11.53 -4.75 -5.08
C ASN A 128 -11.02 -3.53 -5.87
N TYR A 129 -10.60 -2.48 -5.17
CA TYR A 129 -10.02 -1.25 -5.75
C TYR A 129 -8.48 -1.31 -5.86
N GLU A 130 -7.86 -2.43 -5.48
CA GLU A 130 -6.44 -2.62 -5.71
C GLU A 130 -6.19 -3.03 -7.16
N ARG A 131 -5.13 -2.47 -7.72
CA ARG A 131 -4.68 -2.68 -9.08
C ARG A 131 -3.20 -3.04 -9.13
N ILE A 132 -2.82 -3.74 -10.19
CA ILE A 132 -1.45 -4.16 -10.47
C ILE A 132 -1.08 -3.54 -11.81
N ILE A 133 -0.23 -2.52 -11.79
CA ILE A 133 0.19 -1.85 -13.02
C ILE A 133 1.09 -2.79 -13.83
N SER A 134 0.83 -2.93 -15.12
CA SER A 134 1.65 -3.78 -16.01
C SER A 134 2.54 -2.96 -16.93
N ASN A 135 3.46 -3.63 -17.61
CA ASN A 135 4.12 -3.09 -18.79
C ASN A 135 3.37 -3.37 -20.11
N THR A 136 2.14 -3.89 -20.05
CA THR A 136 1.30 -4.09 -21.24
C THR A 136 0.65 -2.80 -21.66
N HIS A 137 0.52 -2.66 -22.97
CA HIS A 137 -0.15 -1.53 -23.58
C HIS A 137 -1.08 -2.01 -24.69
N ASP A 138 -2.11 -1.22 -24.94
CA ASP A 138 -3.05 -1.47 -26.03
C ASP A 138 -3.64 -0.16 -26.57
N TYR A 139 -4.33 -0.21 -27.71
CA TYR A 139 -5.05 0.93 -28.27
C TYR A 139 -6.54 0.82 -27.96
N VAL A 140 -7.09 1.87 -27.37
CA VAL A 140 -8.48 1.91 -26.91
C VAL A 140 -9.19 3.08 -27.60
N SER A 141 -10.34 2.82 -28.22
CA SER A 141 -11.17 3.88 -28.79
C SER A 141 -11.63 4.85 -27.69
N SER A 142 -11.66 6.15 -28.00
CA SER A 142 -12.19 7.17 -27.10
C SER A 142 -13.62 6.88 -26.62
N SER A 143 -14.42 6.17 -27.43
CA SER A 143 -15.80 5.77 -27.09
C SER A 143 -15.94 4.73 -25.97
N SER A 144 -14.83 4.13 -25.53
CA SER A 144 -14.80 3.14 -24.44
C SER A 144 -14.46 3.72 -23.07
N PHE A 145 -14.10 5.01 -23.02
CA PHE A 145 -13.75 5.71 -21.78
C PHE A 145 -15.02 6.20 -21.08
N GLU A 146 -15.09 5.97 -19.77
CA GLU A 146 -16.23 6.37 -18.94
C GLU A 146 -15.90 7.59 -18.09
N ASP A 147 -14.86 7.50 -17.24
CA ASP A 147 -14.48 8.58 -16.31
C ASP A 147 -12.97 8.57 -16.00
N VAL A 148 -12.46 9.70 -15.51
CA VAL A 148 -11.10 9.89 -15.03
C VAL A 148 -11.03 9.55 -13.55
N VAL A 149 -10.14 8.61 -13.19
CA VAL A 149 -9.98 8.14 -11.82
C VAL A 149 -8.59 8.42 -11.27
N LYS A 150 -8.50 8.61 -9.95
CA LYS A 150 -7.22 8.69 -9.25
C LYS A 150 -6.79 7.29 -8.84
N VAL A 151 -5.58 6.90 -9.26
CA VAL A 151 -4.97 5.62 -8.89
C VAL A 151 -3.74 5.93 -8.02
N LYS A 152 -3.88 5.79 -6.69
CA LYS A 152 -2.84 6.15 -5.72
C LYS A 152 -1.77 5.07 -5.61
N LYS A 153 -0.51 5.47 -5.53
CA LYS A 153 0.59 4.56 -5.22
C LYS A 153 0.61 4.28 -3.72
N TYR A 154 0.65 3.00 -3.33
CA TYR A 154 0.69 2.58 -1.93
C TYR A 154 2.05 1.97 -1.58
N HIS A 155 2.77 2.66 -0.70
CA HIS A 155 4.02 2.24 -0.08
C HIS A 155 3.74 1.73 1.34
N GLU A 156 3.78 0.41 1.53
CA GLU A 156 3.46 -0.20 2.83
C GLU A 156 4.42 0.24 3.95
N ASP A 157 5.67 0.58 3.64
CA ASP A 157 6.72 0.92 4.59
C ASP A 157 6.91 2.44 4.78
N SER A 158 6.16 3.26 4.04
CA SER A 158 6.26 4.71 4.21
C SER A 158 5.51 5.20 5.44
N LEU A 159 6.17 6.07 6.20
CA LEU A 159 5.57 6.79 7.33
C LEU A 159 4.70 7.96 6.87
N ASP A 160 4.90 8.46 5.65
CA ASP A 160 4.20 9.62 5.11
C ASP A 160 3.08 9.24 4.13
N GLN A 161 2.76 7.95 4.04
CA GLN A 161 1.77 7.43 3.11
C GLN A 161 0.44 8.20 3.27
N ALA A 162 0.07 8.91 2.20
CA ALA A 162 -1.21 9.61 2.13
C ALA A 162 -2.35 8.59 2.29
N ASP A 163 -3.44 9.04 2.92
CA ASP A 163 -4.58 8.19 3.17
C ASP A 163 -5.24 7.73 1.85
N ILE A 164 -5.77 6.52 1.89
CA ILE A 164 -6.41 5.84 0.76
C ILE A 164 -7.72 5.27 1.29
N GLU A 165 -8.82 5.82 0.78
CA GLU A 165 -10.18 5.36 1.11
C GLU A 165 -10.43 3.95 0.55
N ASP A 166 -11.45 3.26 1.05
CA ASP A 166 -11.70 1.88 0.64
C ASP A 166 -12.32 1.73 -0.75
N THR A 167 -12.86 2.82 -1.29
CA THR A 167 -13.39 2.97 -2.65
C THR A 167 -12.42 3.67 -3.60
N GLU A 168 -11.22 4.04 -3.17
CA GLU A 168 -10.23 4.66 -4.05
C GLU A 168 -9.33 3.61 -4.71
N PHE A 169 -9.08 3.78 -6.01
CA PHE A 169 -8.12 2.94 -6.69
C PHE A 169 -6.70 3.17 -6.17
N PHE A 170 -5.98 2.07 -5.94
CA PHE A 170 -4.57 2.13 -5.57
C PHE A 170 -3.78 0.95 -6.13
N TYR A 171 -2.46 1.07 -6.11
CA TYR A 171 -1.56 0.01 -6.55
C TYR A 171 -0.29 -0.03 -5.69
N ARG A 172 0.21 -1.23 -5.41
CA ARG A 172 1.48 -1.47 -4.71
C ARG A 172 2.38 -2.51 -5.39
N TYR A 173 1.89 -3.09 -6.47
CA TYR A 173 2.57 -4.12 -7.24
C TYR A 173 2.68 -3.71 -8.71
N GLN A 174 3.70 -4.24 -9.37
CA GLN A 174 3.89 -4.19 -10.82
C GLN A 174 3.92 -5.61 -11.38
N LEU A 175 3.36 -5.79 -12.58
CA LEU A 175 3.35 -7.04 -13.35
C LEU A 175 4.24 -6.89 -14.59
N GLU A 176 5.29 -7.71 -14.68
CA GLU A 176 6.04 -7.89 -15.91
C GLU A 176 5.34 -8.98 -16.74
N TYR A 177 4.58 -8.59 -17.76
CA TYR A 177 3.64 -9.50 -18.44
C TYR A 177 4.33 -10.66 -19.16
N LYS A 178 5.53 -10.43 -19.71
CA LYS A 178 6.28 -11.48 -20.43
C LYS A 178 6.79 -12.56 -19.48
N THR A 179 7.33 -12.17 -18.32
CA THR A 179 7.83 -13.12 -17.31
C THR A 179 6.72 -13.60 -16.38
N LYS A 180 5.57 -12.91 -16.36
CA LYS A 180 4.45 -13.12 -15.44
C LYS A 180 4.85 -12.92 -13.98
N GLU A 181 5.89 -12.12 -13.74
CA GLU A 181 6.38 -11.84 -12.39
C GLU A 181 5.67 -10.63 -11.80
N ILE A 182 5.16 -10.80 -10.58
CA ILE A 182 4.58 -9.72 -9.79
C ILE A 182 5.58 -9.33 -8.71
N SER A 183 5.93 -8.05 -8.66
CA SER A 183 6.89 -7.50 -7.71
C SER A 183 6.38 -6.21 -7.08
N ARG A 184 6.90 -5.86 -5.90
CA ARG A 184 6.64 -4.56 -5.28
C ARG A 184 7.51 -3.47 -5.91
N PHE A 185 7.01 -2.24 -5.88
CA PHE A 185 7.84 -1.07 -6.17
C PHE A 185 8.99 -0.94 -5.17
N ALA A 186 10.17 -0.63 -5.68
CA ALA A 186 11.23 -0.11 -4.85
C ALA A 186 10.86 1.30 -4.36
N HIS A 187 11.24 1.61 -3.12
CA HIS A 187 11.15 2.97 -2.59
C HIS A 187 12.25 3.83 -3.21
N GLU A 188 12.01 5.12 -3.38
CA GLU A 188 13.06 6.04 -3.84
C GLU A 188 14.18 6.19 -2.81
N ASP A 189 13.89 5.93 -1.53
CA ASP A 189 14.91 5.86 -0.48
C ASP A 189 15.58 4.48 -0.35
N ASP A 190 15.09 3.45 -1.06
CA ASP A 190 15.77 2.16 -1.06
C ASP A 190 17.16 2.32 -1.69
N PRO A 191 18.21 1.71 -1.12
CA PRO A 191 19.52 1.72 -1.72
C PRO A 191 19.46 1.03 -3.10
N PRO A 192 20.29 1.44 -4.08
CA PRO A 192 20.23 0.95 -5.45
C PRO A 192 20.16 -0.59 -5.55
N GLU A 193 20.91 -1.31 -4.73
CA GLU A 193 20.94 -2.78 -4.72
C GLU A 193 19.59 -3.39 -4.28
N ALA A 194 18.88 -2.71 -3.39
CA ALA A 194 17.54 -3.11 -2.95
C ALA A 194 16.44 -2.78 -3.96
N ARG A 195 16.72 -1.90 -4.94
CA ARG A 195 15.81 -1.60 -6.06
C ARG A 195 15.87 -2.65 -7.15
N GLU A 196 17.01 -3.32 -7.31
CA GLU A 196 17.22 -4.34 -8.34
C GLU A 196 16.64 -5.71 -7.96
N THR A 197 16.30 -5.94 -6.69
CA THR A 197 15.80 -7.23 -6.22
C THR A 197 14.26 -7.23 -6.19
N PRO A 198 13.58 -7.99 -7.07
CA PRO A 198 12.13 -8.10 -7.05
C PRO A 198 11.66 -8.62 -5.70
N ARG A 199 10.89 -7.81 -4.98
CA ARG A 199 10.30 -8.22 -3.70
C ARG A 199 8.96 -8.89 -3.98
N THR A 200 8.87 -10.18 -3.68
CA THR A 200 7.61 -10.92 -3.82
C THR A 200 6.53 -10.34 -2.91
N PRO A 201 5.24 -10.38 -3.32
CA PRO A 201 4.13 -10.00 -2.46
C PRO A 201 4.24 -10.67 -1.08
N GLY A 202 4.13 -9.89 -0.01
CA GLY A 202 4.22 -10.39 1.36
C GLY A 202 5.64 -10.58 1.91
N ALA A 203 6.71 -10.54 1.11
CA ALA A 203 8.08 -10.81 1.59
C ALA A 203 8.55 -9.91 2.74
N ASN A 204 8.16 -8.64 2.71
CA ASN A 204 8.49 -7.64 3.72
C ASN A 204 7.34 -7.37 4.70
N THR A 205 6.44 -8.34 4.87
CA THR A 205 5.29 -8.21 5.78
C THR A 205 5.45 -9.11 7.01
N CYS A 206 4.38 -9.79 7.40
CA CYS A 206 4.27 -10.57 8.62
C CYS A 206 5.16 -11.82 8.57
N ILE A 207 5.39 -12.43 9.73
CA ILE A 207 6.12 -13.72 9.86
C ILE A 207 5.47 -14.87 9.07
N CYS A 208 4.16 -14.80 8.79
CA CYS A 208 3.47 -15.79 7.96
C CYS A 208 3.69 -15.59 6.46
N LYS A 209 4.35 -14.49 6.06
CA LYS A 209 4.58 -14.08 4.66
C LYS A 209 3.31 -13.87 3.82
N THR A 210 2.14 -13.89 4.45
CA THR A 210 0.88 -13.54 3.80
C THR A 210 0.80 -12.02 3.67
N PRO A 211 0.53 -11.48 2.47
CA PRO A 211 0.31 -10.05 2.27
C PRO A 211 -0.92 -9.54 3.03
N TYR A 212 -0.94 -8.23 3.29
CA TYR A 212 -2.09 -7.53 3.83
C TYR A 212 -3.24 -7.47 2.81
N SER A 213 -4.46 -7.84 3.21
CA SER A 213 -5.67 -7.67 2.40
C SER A 213 -6.57 -6.60 3.05
N PRO A 214 -6.74 -5.41 2.42
CA PRO A 214 -7.55 -4.33 2.99
C PRO A 214 -9.05 -4.66 3.07
N SER A 215 -9.54 -5.50 2.16
CA SER A 215 -10.95 -5.90 2.09
C SER A 215 -11.35 -6.87 3.21
N ALA A 216 -10.38 -7.60 3.78
CA ALA A 216 -10.62 -8.57 4.83
C ALA A 216 -10.91 -7.90 6.19
N SER A 217 -12.17 -7.89 6.60
CA SER A 217 -12.65 -7.23 7.83
C SER A 217 -11.96 -7.70 9.12
N SER A 218 -11.46 -8.93 9.15
CA SER A 218 -10.81 -9.54 10.33
C SER A 218 -9.30 -9.29 10.41
N VAL A 219 -8.70 -8.65 9.40
CA VAL A 219 -7.25 -8.48 9.32
C VAL A 219 -6.85 -7.17 10.00
N LEU A 220 -6.35 -7.27 11.23
CA LEU A 220 -5.64 -6.20 11.93
C LEU A 220 -4.13 -6.46 11.84
N MET A 221 -3.37 -5.44 11.45
CA MET A 221 -1.91 -5.47 11.45
C MET A 221 -1.31 -4.37 12.30
N HIS A 222 -0.22 -4.68 12.99
CA HIS A 222 0.62 -3.73 13.74
C HIS A 222 1.88 -3.41 12.95
N PHE A 223 2.31 -2.16 12.97
CA PHE A 223 3.55 -1.72 12.37
C PHE A 223 4.65 -1.60 13.41
N CYS A 224 5.85 -2.09 13.09
CA CYS A 224 7.04 -1.78 13.86
C CYS A 224 7.65 -0.47 13.36
N PRO A 225 7.61 0.62 14.14
CA PRO A 225 8.06 1.94 13.69
C PRO A 225 9.56 2.03 13.45
N ARG A 226 10.37 1.20 14.12
CA ARG A 226 11.84 1.30 14.04
C ARG A 226 12.36 1.35 12.60
N PRO A 227 13.22 2.31 12.25
CA PRO A 227 13.83 2.42 10.92
C PRO A 227 14.48 1.11 10.44
N SER A 228 15.22 0.41 11.29
CA SER A 228 15.84 -0.89 10.96
C SER A 228 14.85 -2.06 10.74
N CYS A 229 13.57 -1.86 11.09
CA CYS A 229 12.54 -2.88 11.02
C CYS A 229 11.47 -2.60 9.97
N ARG A 230 10.71 -1.49 10.09
CA ARG A 230 9.59 -1.06 9.23
C ARG A 230 8.77 -2.22 8.64
N ARG A 231 8.18 -3.05 9.52
CA ARG A 231 7.44 -4.26 9.12
C ARG A 231 6.07 -4.30 9.74
N TRP A 232 5.11 -4.79 8.96
CA TRP A 232 3.75 -5.07 9.40
C TRP A 232 3.61 -6.51 9.89
N TYR A 233 2.84 -6.71 10.96
CA TYR A 233 2.57 -8.01 11.54
C TYR A 233 1.09 -8.18 11.81
N HIS A 234 0.50 -9.29 11.35
CA HIS A 234 -0.86 -9.66 11.71
C HIS A 234 -0.98 -9.83 13.23
N ALA A 235 -2.00 -9.22 13.83
CA ALA A 235 -2.30 -9.36 15.26
C ALA A 235 -2.42 -10.84 15.67
N LYS A 236 -3.06 -11.67 14.85
CA LYS A 236 -3.17 -13.13 15.05
C LYS A 236 -1.80 -13.83 15.11
N CYS A 237 -0.87 -13.44 14.23
CA CYS A 237 0.46 -14.03 14.19
C CYS A 237 1.30 -13.64 15.42
N LEU A 238 1.20 -12.38 15.87
CA LEU A 238 1.86 -11.89 17.08
C LEU A 238 1.38 -12.65 18.33
N LYS A 239 0.07 -12.82 18.47
CA LYS A 239 -0.54 -13.64 19.55
C LYS A 239 -0.02 -15.08 19.52
N GLY A 240 0.07 -15.69 18.34
CA GLY A 240 0.54 -17.07 18.16
C GLY A 240 1.98 -17.31 18.63
N ILE A 241 2.87 -16.33 18.51
CA ILE A 241 4.28 -16.45 18.96
C ILE A 241 4.49 -15.99 20.41
N LYS A 242 3.40 -15.75 21.15
CA LYS A 242 3.45 -15.22 22.54
C LYS A 242 4.28 -13.94 22.64
N SER A 243 4.14 -13.03 21.67
CA SER A 243 4.81 -11.72 21.72
C SER A 243 4.14 -10.73 22.69
N MET A 244 3.12 -11.17 23.42
CA MET A 244 2.45 -10.37 24.44
C MET A 244 3.41 -10.08 25.58
N LEU A 245 3.47 -8.81 26.00
CA LEU A 245 4.04 -8.45 27.28
C LEU A 245 3.03 -8.79 28.36
N ASN A 246 3.36 -9.76 29.22
CA ASN A 246 2.58 -10.10 30.42
C ASN A 246 2.79 -9.03 31.49
N LEU A 247 2.41 -7.80 31.19
CA LEU A 247 2.46 -6.71 32.14
C LEU A 247 1.03 -6.35 32.52
N LYS A 248 0.79 -6.17 33.82
CA LYS A 248 -0.45 -5.58 34.34
C LYS A 248 -0.44 -4.06 34.07
N ASN A 249 -0.18 -3.68 32.82
CA ASN A 249 0.02 -2.28 32.48
C ASN A 249 -1.32 -1.56 32.48
N THR A 250 -1.30 -0.35 33.02
CA THR A 250 -2.33 0.66 32.76
C THR A 250 -2.22 1.16 31.32
N ASP A 251 -3.31 1.71 30.77
CA ASP A 251 -3.30 2.29 29.42
C ASP A 251 -2.23 3.40 29.26
N ALA A 252 -1.98 4.16 30.33
CA ALA A 252 -0.94 5.19 30.38
C ALA A 252 0.48 4.60 30.20
N GLU A 253 0.78 3.46 30.83
CA GLU A 253 2.08 2.80 30.67
C GLU A 253 2.25 2.19 29.28
N ALA A 254 1.16 1.69 28.68
CA ALA A 254 1.16 1.23 27.30
C ALA A 254 1.46 2.40 26.35
N GLY A 255 0.76 3.52 26.52
CA GLY A 255 0.97 4.74 25.75
C GLY A 255 2.42 5.23 25.77
N ARG A 256 3.02 5.34 26.96
CA ARG A 256 4.44 5.72 27.11
C ARG A 256 5.38 4.75 26.39
N ARG A 257 5.10 3.44 26.42
CA ARG A 257 5.91 2.42 25.74
C ARG A 257 5.82 2.53 24.20
N TYR A 258 4.66 2.86 23.67
CA TYR A 258 4.51 3.17 22.24
C TYR A 258 5.32 4.40 21.85
N LEU A 259 5.19 5.48 22.64
CA LEU A 259 5.91 6.73 22.43
C LEU A 259 7.43 6.60 22.61
N ALA A 260 7.92 5.64 23.40
CA ALA A 260 9.36 5.38 23.53
C ALA A 260 10.00 4.78 22.25
N THR A 261 9.19 4.28 21.31
CA THR A 261 9.68 3.69 20.05
C THR A 261 9.52 4.67 18.88
N SER A 262 10.60 5.38 18.58
CA SER A 262 10.64 6.37 17.49
C SER A 262 10.56 5.72 16.11
N PRO A 263 9.79 6.30 15.17
CA PRO A 263 9.80 5.89 13.78
C PRO A 263 10.97 6.51 12.97
N PHE A 264 11.70 7.46 13.56
CA PHE A 264 12.77 8.22 12.89
C PHE A 264 14.17 7.83 13.33
N THR A 265 14.31 7.22 14.51
CA THR A 265 15.59 6.71 15.02
C THR A 265 15.44 5.30 15.60
N ASP A 266 16.50 4.49 15.50
CA ASP A 266 16.56 3.18 16.17
C ASP A 266 16.91 3.29 17.66
N ALA A 267 17.30 4.48 18.13
CA ALA A 267 17.50 4.76 19.55
C ALA A 267 16.16 4.69 20.30
N LEU A 268 16.20 4.14 21.51
CA LEU A 268 15.06 4.24 22.42
C LEU A 268 15.07 5.63 23.04
N MET A 269 13.93 6.31 22.98
CA MET A 269 13.74 7.56 23.68
C MET A 269 13.43 7.26 25.15
N ARG A 270 14.15 7.91 26.07
CA ARG A 270 13.79 7.93 27.49
C ARG A 270 12.82 9.07 27.73
N LEU A 271 11.59 8.73 28.11
CA LEU A 271 10.58 9.72 28.48
C LEU A 271 10.68 10.03 29.98
N PRO A 272 10.41 11.28 30.41
CA PRO A 272 10.39 11.65 31.83
C PRO A 272 9.46 10.76 32.69
N GLY A 273 9.97 10.31 33.85
CA GLY A 273 9.24 9.46 34.79
C GLY A 273 9.09 7.99 34.38
N GLY A 274 9.98 7.48 33.53
CA GLY A 274 9.90 6.14 32.92
C GLY A 274 11.04 5.18 33.27
N ASP A 275 11.65 5.29 34.45
CA ASP A 275 12.89 4.58 34.82
C ASP A 275 12.86 3.05 34.62
N ASP A 276 11.66 2.43 34.63
CA ASP A 276 11.49 0.96 34.51
C ASP A 276 11.21 0.43 33.09
N VAL A 277 10.96 1.32 32.11
CA VAL A 277 10.53 0.87 30.78
C VAL A 277 11.68 0.16 30.04
N ALA A 278 12.89 0.68 30.14
CA ALA A 278 14.08 0.10 29.52
C ALA A 278 14.55 -1.18 30.23
N ALA A 279 14.41 -1.26 31.56
CA ALA A 279 14.86 -2.38 32.37
C ALA A 279 14.03 -3.66 32.17
N SER A 280 12.77 -3.53 31.74
CA SER A 280 11.83 -4.65 31.63
C SER A 280 11.87 -5.40 30.28
N LEU A 281 12.66 -4.93 29.30
CA LEU A 281 12.78 -5.67 28.04
C LEU A 281 13.66 -6.91 28.24
N PRO A 282 13.17 -8.11 27.90
CA PRO A 282 13.93 -9.35 28.12
C PRO A 282 15.22 -9.32 27.30
N THR A 283 16.34 -9.06 27.97
CA THR A 283 17.68 -9.14 27.38
C THR A 283 17.98 -10.61 27.10
N LYS A 284 17.67 -11.09 25.89
CA LYS A 284 18.18 -12.39 25.47
C LYS A 284 19.71 -12.31 25.44
N LYS A 285 20.39 -13.18 26.21
CA LYS A 285 21.80 -13.52 26.02
C LYS A 285 21.99 -14.00 24.58
N ARG A 286 22.32 -13.07 23.68
CA ARG A 286 22.46 -13.32 22.25
C ARG A 286 23.88 -13.85 22.03
N ARG A 287 24.00 -15.09 21.58
CA ARG A 287 25.25 -15.64 21.02
C ARG A 287 25.54 -14.86 19.72
N THR A 288 26.68 -14.14 19.66
CA THR A 288 27.56 -13.88 18.48
C THR A 288 26.88 -13.83 17.09
N ASN A 289 26.91 -12.81 16.24
CA ASN A 289 27.77 -11.64 16.00
C ASN A 289 26.86 -10.50 15.46
N HIS A 290 27.19 -9.23 15.68
CA HIS A 290 26.38 -8.02 15.35
C HIS A 290 25.15 -7.78 16.24
N ALA A 291 25.36 -7.58 17.54
CA ALA A 291 24.37 -6.87 18.34
C ALA A 291 24.45 -5.37 18.01
N VAL A 292 23.37 -4.80 17.46
CA VAL A 292 23.18 -3.35 17.46
C VAL A 292 23.01 -2.95 18.92
N THR A 293 24.04 -2.32 19.50
CA THR A 293 23.95 -1.73 20.84
C THR A 293 22.94 -0.60 20.76
N ILE A 294 21.79 -0.77 21.41
CA ILE A 294 20.81 0.30 21.55
C ILE A 294 21.31 1.18 22.68
N THR A 295 22.03 2.26 22.35
CA THR A 295 22.36 3.31 23.30
C THR A 295 21.12 4.17 23.55
N PRO A 296 20.57 4.18 24.77
CA PRO A 296 19.51 5.13 25.10
C PRO A 296 20.07 6.56 25.04
N ILE A 297 19.27 7.48 24.51
CA ILE A 297 19.54 8.92 24.62
C ILE A 297 19.03 9.34 26.01
N ASP A 298 19.93 9.79 26.87
CA ASP A 298 19.61 10.08 28.28
C ASP A 298 19.17 11.53 28.47
N SER A 299 17.96 11.86 28.02
CA SER A 299 17.32 13.15 28.26
C SER A 299 16.45 13.18 29.53
N SER A 300 16.32 12.06 30.23
CA SER A 300 15.35 11.94 31.34
C SER A 300 15.75 12.62 32.63
N GLN A 301 17.03 13.01 32.79
CA GLN A 301 17.49 13.78 33.97
C GLN A 301 17.42 15.29 33.78
N ASP A 302 17.10 15.76 32.57
CA ASP A 302 16.95 17.19 32.32
C ASP A 302 15.59 17.69 32.85
N PRO A 303 15.56 18.57 33.86
CA PRO A 303 14.31 19.13 34.39
C PRO A 303 13.54 19.93 33.33
N GLU A 304 14.22 20.50 32.34
CA GLU A 304 13.59 21.24 31.26
C GLU A 304 12.83 20.31 30.31
N CYS A 305 13.45 19.19 29.91
CA CYS A 305 12.81 18.10 29.18
C CYS A 305 11.51 17.62 29.86
N LYS A 306 11.53 17.42 31.19
CA LYS A 306 10.33 17.07 31.96
C LYS A 306 9.26 18.16 31.89
N ALA A 307 9.63 19.42 32.07
CA ALA A 307 8.69 20.54 32.00
C ALA A 307 8.03 20.65 30.62
N ARG A 308 8.82 20.47 29.54
CA ARG A 308 8.30 20.46 28.16
C ARG A 308 7.34 19.29 27.92
N TYR A 309 7.67 18.09 28.40
CA TYR A 309 6.80 16.92 28.32
C TYR A 309 5.47 17.14 29.05
N ASP A 310 5.51 17.68 30.27
CA ASP A 310 4.32 17.96 31.08
C ASP A 310 3.46 19.09 30.49
N ALA A 311 4.01 19.91 29.59
CA ALA A 311 3.32 21.00 28.90
C ALA A 311 2.74 20.61 27.53
N LEU A 312 2.91 19.36 27.09
CA LEU A 312 2.36 18.88 25.82
C LEU A 312 0.82 18.93 25.82
N PRO A 313 0.18 19.33 24.70
CA PRO A 313 -1.27 19.21 24.57
C PRO A 313 -1.72 17.75 24.74
N ASP A 314 -2.78 17.54 25.53
CA ASP A 314 -3.29 16.19 25.84
C ASP A 314 -3.66 15.41 24.58
N ASP A 315 -4.30 16.06 23.60
CA ASP A 315 -4.71 15.43 22.34
C ASP A 315 -3.51 15.00 21.48
N LEU A 316 -2.46 15.81 21.44
CA LEU A 316 -1.21 15.47 20.75
C LEU A 316 -0.56 14.25 21.41
N LEU A 317 -0.47 14.28 22.74
CA LEU A 317 0.12 13.20 23.51
C LEU A 317 -0.69 11.91 23.35
N GLN A 318 -2.02 11.99 23.39
CA GLN A 318 -2.92 10.85 23.20
C GLN A 318 -2.75 10.22 21.81
N ALA A 319 -2.64 11.02 20.75
CA ALA A 319 -2.38 10.55 19.39
C ALA A 319 -1.00 9.90 19.25
N ALA A 320 0.05 10.52 19.80
CA ALA A 320 1.42 10.00 19.74
C ALA A 320 1.60 8.67 20.51
N GLN A 321 0.79 8.48 21.55
CA GLN A 321 0.75 7.27 22.37
C GLN A 321 -0.05 6.11 21.74
N GLN A 322 -0.72 6.31 20.60
CA GLN A 322 -1.43 5.21 19.93
C GLN A 322 -0.47 4.18 19.34
N PRO A 323 -0.87 2.89 19.26
CA PRO A 323 -0.18 1.92 18.42
C PRO A 323 -0.35 2.29 16.94
N ILE A 324 0.63 1.91 16.11
CA ILE A 324 0.51 2.07 14.66
C ILE A 324 -0.13 0.80 14.10
N VAL A 325 -1.33 0.94 13.57
CA VAL A 325 -2.17 -0.17 13.13
C VAL A 325 -2.87 0.14 11.81
N LYS A 326 -3.23 -0.92 11.08
CA LYS A 326 -4.09 -0.84 9.90
C LYS A 326 -5.02 -2.05 9.79
N GLY A 327 -6.10 -1.87 9.04
CA GLY A 327 -7.13 -2.87 8.82
C GLY A 327 -8.52 -2.32 9.11
N ARG A 328 -9.53 -2.91 8.47
CA ARG A 328 -10.94 -2.51 8.60
C ARG A 328 -11.51 -2.60 10.02
N ALA A 329 -10.85 -3.35 10.91
CA ALA A 329 -11.23 -3.43 12.32
C ALA A 329 -11.24 -2.06 13.02
N LEU A 330 -10.54 -1.04 12.50
CA LEU A 330 -10.44 0.28 13.13
C LEU A 330 -11.64 1.22 12.86
N GLY A 331 -12.67 0.76 12.14
CA GLY A 331 -13.93 1.52 11.99
C GLY A 331 -13.93 2.60 10.90
N GLY A 332 -12.80 2.88 10.25
CA GLY A 332 -12.69 3.92 9.20
C GLY A 332 -12.50 3.42 7.76
N GLY A 333 -12.47 2.11 7.49
CA GLY A 333 -12.32 1.59 6.12
C GLY A 333 -10.94 1.80 5.46
N HIS A 334 -10.12 2.74 5.93
CA HIS A 334 -8.85 3.15 5.32
C HIS A 334 -7.86 2.01 5.06
N VAL A 335 -7.27 2.00 3.86
CA VAL A 335 -6.28 1.00 3.43
C VAL A 335 -4.95 1.16 4.19
N VAL A 336 -4.60 2.40 4.54
CA VAL A 336 -3.28 2.75 5.10
C VAL A 336 -3.24 2.62 6.63
N GLY A 337 -4.37 2.84 7.30
CA GLY A 337 -4.46 2.90 8.77
C GLY A 337 -3.94 4.23 9.33
N ASN A 338 -3.50 4.24 10.59
CA ASN A 338 -3.13 5.48 11.30
C ASN A 338 -1.63 5.82 11.26
N ILE A 339 -0.83 5.15 10.42
CA ILE A 339 0.64 5.28 10.42
C ILE A 339 1.14 6.71 10.26
N ARG A 340 0.58 7.47 9.33
CA ARG A 340 1.00 8.86 9.08
C ARG A 340 0.68 9.76 10.26
N LEU A 341 -0.55 9.70 10.76
CA LEU A 341 -1.02 10.56 11.85
C LEU A 341 -0.23 10.30 13.14
N VAL A 342 -0.03 9.03 13.50
CA VAL A 342 0.75 8.65 14.69
C VAL A 342 2.23 8.99 14.53
N ALA A 343 2.82 8.79 13.33
CA ALA A 343 4.21 9.14 13.10
C ALA A 343 4.46 10.66 13.19
N LEU A 344 3.55 11.48 12.64
CA LEU A 344 3.60 12.93 12.75
C LEU A 344 3.41 13.40 14.20
N ALA A 345 2.44 12.84 14.92
CA ALA A 345 2.24 13.14 16.35
C ALA A 345 3.49 12.84 17.17
N ARG A 346 4.11 11.67 16.96
CA ARG A 346 5.38 11.33 17.62
C ARG A 346 6.50 12.28 17.23
N LYS A 347 6.59 12.67 15.96
CA LYS A 347 7.59 13.65 15.49
C LYS A 347 7.46 14.98 16.25
N ALA A 348 6.25 15.51 16.34
CA ALA A 348 5.97 16.77 17.03
C ALA A 348 6.31 16.67 18.53
N VAL A 349 5.89 15.59 19.21
CA VAL A 349 6.24 15.35 20.62
C VAL A 349 7.76 15.32 20.83
N TYR A 350 8.49 14.64 19.95
CA TYR A 350 9.95 14.57 20.05
C TYR A 350 10.62 15.92 19.81
N GLY A 351 10.17 16.67 18.81
CA GLY A 351 10.66 18.03 18.56
C GLY A 351 10.48 18.93 19.77
N ILE A 352 9.30 18.93 20.39
CA ILE A 352 9.02 19.74 21.59
C ILE A 352 9.93 19.33 22.77
N ILE A 353 10.14 18.02 22.97
CA ILE A 353 11.06 17.54 24.01
C ILE A 353 12.48 18.05 23.75
N ASP A 354 12.93 18.01 22.49
CA ASP A 354 14.25 18.49 22.07
C ASP A 354 14.36 20.03 22.05
N GLY A 355 13.24 20.75 22.17
CA GLY A 355 13.18 22.22 22.32
C GLY A 355 12.61 22.97 21.12
N ASP A 356 12.07 22.27 20.12
CA ASP A 356 11.35 22.89 19.00
C ASP A 356 10.00 23.45 19.46
N GLU A 357 9.54 24.51 18.79
CA GLU A 357 8.19 25.06 18.99
C GLU A 357 7.15 24.24 18.22
N LEU A 358 5.96 24.09 18.81
CA LEU A 358 4.83 23.43 18.15
C LEU A 358 4.19 24.41 17.16
N GLU A 359 4.03 23.99 15.90
CA GLU A 359 3.35 24.77 14.87
C GLU A 359 1.90 25.08 15.28
N ASP A 360 1.41 26.31 15.05
CA ASP A 360 0.07 26.75 15.47
C ASP A 360 -1.07 25.90 14.85
N ASP A 361 -0.85 25.32 13.67
CA ASP A 361 -1.83 24.55 12.89
C ASP A 361 -1.62 23.02 12.97
N TRP A 362 -0.86 22.54 13.96
CA TRP A 362 -0.55 21.12 14.15
C TRP A 362 -1.77 20.20 14.18
N GLU A 363 -2.92 20.69 14.67
CA GLU A 363 -4.17 19.93 14.74
C GLU A 363 -4.69 19.55 13.35
N GLN A 364 -4.52 20.42 12.35
CA GLN A 364 -4.95 20.15 10.98
C GLN A 364 -4.06 19.12 10.29
N SER A 365 -2.75 19.16 10.59
CA SER A 365 -1.77 18.26 9.98
C SER A 365 -1.79 16.85 10.59
N ILE A 366 -2.01 16.74 11.91
CA ILE A 366 -2.03 15.47 12.64
C ILE A 366 -3.42 14.86 12.74
N ASN A 367 -4.48 15.69 12.84
CA ASN A 367 -5.85 15.25 13.13
C ASN A 367 -5.90 14.19 14.25
N PRO A 368 -5.71 14.58 15.52
CA PRO A 368 -5.54 13.66 16.64
C PRO A 368 -6.66 12.63 16.75
N ASN A 369 -7.90 13.04 16.52
CA ASN A 369 -9.08 12.18 16.57
C ASN A 369 -9.02 11.05 15.54
N ALA A 370 -8.54 11.32 14.32
CA ALA A 370 -8.39 10.29 13.30
C ALA A 370 -7.23 9.32 13.59
N ALA A 371 -6.28 9.69 14.45
CA ALA A 371 -5.18 8.83 14.86
C ALA A 371 -5.60 7.77 15.92
N LEU A 372 -6.69 8.03 16.65
CA LEU A 372 -7.11 7.24 17.80
C LEU A 372 -7.60 5.85 17.40
N VAL A 373 -7.16 4.85 18.17
CA VAL A 373 -7.65 3.48 18.06
C VAL A 373 -8.63 3.22 19.20
N HIS A 374 -9.92 3.26 18.90
CA HIS A 374 -10.97 3.09 19.92
C HIS A 374 -11.10 1.66 20.48
N GLN A 375 -10.50 0.67 19.82
CA GLN A 375 -10.46 -0.71 20.32
C GLN A 375 -9.26 -0.90 21.25
N SER A 376 -9.46 -1.57 22.38
CA SER A 376 -8.35 -1.92 23.27
C SER A 376 -7.35 -2.81 22.52
N VAL A 377 -6.16 -2.26 22.25
CA VAL A 377 -5.08 -2.96 21.56
C VAL A 377 -4.12 -3.49 22.59
N GLN A 378 -3.76 -4.77 22.47
CA GLN A 378 -2.77 -5.38 23.35
C GLN A 378 -1.37 -4.82 23.07
N LEU A 379 -0.57 -4.66 24.11
CA LEU A 379 0.84 -4.31 23.99
C LEU A 379 1.65 -5.52 23.46
N LEU A 380 2.18 -5.42 22.25
CA LEU A 380 2.88 -6.51 21.58
C LEU A 380 4.35 -6.18 21.37
N LEU A 381 5.18 -7.21 21.20
CA LEU A 381 6.58 -7.06 20.83
C LEU A 381 6.81 -7.45 19.37
N CYS A 382 7.58 -6.65 18.65
CA CYS A 382 8.10 -6.98 17.35
C CYS A 382 8.97 -8.25 17.43
N PRO A 383 8.71 -9.29 16.61
CA PRO A 383 9.52 -10.51 16.63
C PRO A 383 10.96 -10.28 16.13
N LYS A 384 11.21 -9.26 15.31
CA LYS A 384 12.52 -8.97 14.71
C LYS A 384 13.42 -8.18 15.67
N CYS A 385 12.94 -7.02 16.13
CA CYS A 385 13.75 -6.09 16.93
C CYS A 385 13.34 -6.01 18.40
N ARG A 386 12.25 -6.68 18.81
CA ARG A 386 11.71 -6.67 20.19
C ARG A 386 11.22 -5.31 20.69
N SER A 387 11.03 -4.34 19.80
CA SER A 387 10.36 -3.08 20.12
C SER A 387 8.88 -3.31 20.39
N VAL A 388 8.29 -2.38 21.12
CA VAL A 388 6.86 -2.33 21.37
C VAL A 388 6.13 -1.93 20.09
N ILE A 389 5.04 -2.64 19.76
CA ILE A 389 4.18 -2.43 18.57
C ILE A 389 2.70 -2.63 18.89
#